data_AF-A0A6L8ESW0-F1
#
_entry.id   AF-A0A6L8ESW0-F1
#
_cell.length_a   1.000
_cell.length_b   1.000
_cell.length_c   1.000
_cell.angle_alpha   90.00
_cell.angle_beta   90.00
_cell.angle_gamma   90.00
#
_symmetry.space_group_name_H-M   'P 1'
#
loop_
_entity.id
_entity.type
_entity.pdbx_description
1 polymer ?
#
loop_
_entity_poly.entity_id
_entity_poly.type
_entity_poly.pdbx_seq_one_letter_code
_entity_poly.pdbx_strand_id
1 'polypeptide(L)'
;MDNMVLTPFNIHEKSSIYRVIKENYDGVLLWYLDEFEMMFLLNYLHVPVVLPVYTARGGNGRIINGMLRWYASMRNFDGFMTLSQPTIDLYSTFIHDPSLFHIVPCGVDTEFFQPKDKKQAKQEVAELLDKPEITEKPLVGYISRFQVEKGAGVFMDVARLMPEVLFLAAGPIEENRHYDFPENLLHVGRRPREELPLLYNAFDVFCFPSIACSEEFGLVALEAMACGTVPVVSSYDGPKYVVKDAGVVVPAMLYDRDMTSLGGGILAEDFAEAIAELLQDDTNRHKLAERARHRALELTWDNSAKCLLQVFQNLNVKKRLAGQQVHMPIGFGRNENIDGSTQPKAMIINATRENNMPLTGTLYDISVEEGVALSLLRNHNMREIEVVLSDLLEDDDAVKEHLDRLRGFMRALF
;
A
#
# COMPACT_ATOMS: atom_id res chain seq x y z
N MET A 1 -20.57 -14.74 3.46
CA MET A 1 -20.88 -13.44 2.82
C MET A 1 -22.19 -12.83 3.34
N ASP A 2 -22.94 -13.52 4.21
CA ASP A 2 -24.31 -13.13 4.59
C ASP A 2 -24.44 -11.87 5.47
N ASN A 3 -23.32 -11.29 5.93
CA ASN A 3 -23.30 -10.07 6.75
C ASN A 3 -22.75 -8.85 5.99
N MET A 4 -22.46 -8.97 4.70
CA MET A 4 -21.97 -7.83 3.90
C MET A 4 -23.15 -7.11 3.26
N VAL A 5 -23.52 -5.96 3.83
CA VAL A 5 -24.53 -5.08 3.24
C VAL A 5 -23.83 -4.14 2.25
N LEU A 6 -24.07 -4.34 0.96
CA LEU A 6 -23.63 -3.40 -0.07
C LEU A 6 -24.63 -2.25 -0.16
N THR A 7 -24.25 -1.09 0.37
CA THR A 7 -25.06 0.13 0.27
C THR A 7 -24.53 0.99 -0.88
N PRO A 8 -25.33 1.26 -1.92
CA PRO A 8 -24.95 2.21 -2.97
C PRO A 8 -24.65 3.57 -2.35
N PHE A 9 -23.51 4.16 -2.69
CA PHE A 9 -23.06 5.45 -2.18
C PHE A 9 -22.77 6.39 -3.36
N ASN A 10 -23.42 7.55 -3.37
CA ASN A 10 -23.13 8.63 -4.30
C ASN A 10 -22.65 9.86 -3.53
N ILE A 11 -21.38 10.23 -3.75
CA ILE A 11 -20.75 11.35 -3.05
C ILE A 11 -21.38 12.72 -3.39
N HIS A 12 -22.01 12.84 -4.54
CA HIS A 12 -22.69 14.07 -4.93
C HIS A 12 -24.12 14.16 -4.38
N GLU A 13 -24.62 13.10 -3.76
CA GLU A 13 -25.98 13.04 -3.21
C GLU A 13 -25.96 13.10 -1.69
N LYS A 14 -26.51 14.20 -1.13
CA LYS A 14 -26.58 14.37 0.34
C LYS A 14 -27.26 13.23 1.06
N SER A 15 -28.32 12.66 0.48
CA SER A 15 -29.07 11.56 1.08
C SER A 15 -28.17 10.33 1.31
N SER A 16 -27.21 10.09 0.42
CA SER A 16 -26.22 9.01 0.51
C SER A 16 -25.19 9.29 1.61
N ILE A 17 -24.70 10.52 1.71
CA ILE A 17 -23.79 10.96 2.78
C ILE A 17 -24.47 10.85 4.16
N TYR A 18 -25.70 11.34 4.31
CA TYR A 18 -26.47 11.22 5.56
C TYR A 18 -26.74 9.77 5.96
N ARG A 19 -26.91 8.86 4.99
CA ARG A 19 -27.12 7.44 5.29
C ARG A 19 -25.88 6.84 5.96
N VAL A 20 -24.69 7.14 5.45
CA VAL A 20 -23.42 6.71 6.06
C VAL A 20 -23.20 7.33 7.44
N ILE A 21 -23.55 8.61 7.62
CA ILE A 21 -23.40 9.31 8.91
C ILE A 21 -24.37 8.75 9.97
N LYS A 22 -25.58 8.36 9.58
CA LYS A 22 -26.63 7.89 10.49
C LYS A 22 -26.43 6.44 10.93
N GLU A 23 -25.75 5.64 10.12
CA GLU A 23 -25.38 4.28 10.50
C GLU A 23 -24.25 4.33 11.55
N ASN A 24 -24.46 3.61 12.66
CA ASN A 24 -23.58 3.68 13.84
C ASN A 24 -22.33 2.83 13.63
N TYR A 25 -21.44 3.27 12.74
CA TYR A 25 -20.16 2.61 12.48
C TYR A 25 -19.12 2.99 13.55
N ASP A 26 -18.17 2.09 13.81
CA ASP A 26 -17.02 2.35 14.70
C ASP A 26 -15.82 2.96 13.95
N GLY A 27 -15.83 2.94 12.62
CA GLY A 27 -14.75 3.44 11.76
C GLY A 27 -15.09 3.29 10.28
N VAL A 28 -14.38 4.03 9.42
CA VAL A 28 -14.55 4.01 7.97
C VAL A 28 -13.22 3.68 7.29
N LEU A 29 -13.24 2.70 6.38
CA LEU A 29 -12.12 2.37 5.51
C LEU A 29 -12.40 2.90 4.10
N LEU A 30 -11.60 3.84 3.60
CA LEU A 30 -11.73 4.39 2.24
C LEU A 30 -10.67 3.78 1.33
N TRP A 31 -11.05 3.05 0.28
CA TRP A 31 -10.10 2.28 -0.54
C TRP A 31 -9.32 3.09 -1.59
N TYR A 32 -9.74 4.31 -1.92
CA TYR A 32 -9.17 5.09 -3.02
C TYR A 32 -8.66 6.45 -2.53
N LEU A 33 -7.41 6.77 -2.88
CA LEU A 33 -6.74 8.02 -2.50
C LEU A 33 -7.06 9.20 -3.43
N ASP A 34 -7.43 8.94 -4.68
CA ASP A 34 -7.54 9.96 -5.74
C ASP A 34 -8.85 10.78 -5.69
N GLU A 35 -9.79 10.41 -4.83
CA GLU A 35 -11.08 11.10 -4.71
C GLU A 35 -11.01 12.23 -3.68
N PHE A 36 -10.44 13.37 -4.08
CA PHE A 36 -10.37 14.57 -3.22
C PHE A 36 -11.72 15.02 -2.67
N GLU A 37 -12.79 14.76 -3.41
CA GLU A 37 -14.16 15.05 -2.98
C GLU A 37 -14.53 14.30 -1.68
N MET A 38 -13.93 13.14 -1.43
CA MET A 38 -14.16 12.34 -0.21
C MET A 38 -13.57 12.99 1.04
N MET A 39 -12.61 13.92 0.92
CA MET A 39 -12.07 14.62 2.09
C MET A 39 -13.14 15.41 2.83
N PHE A 40 -14.21 15.84 2.13
CA PHE A 40 -15.36 16.49 2.74
C PHE A 40 -16.08 15.59 3.76
N LEU A 41 -16.03 14.26 3.60
CA LEU A 41 -16.64 13.32 4.55
C LEU A 41 -16.02 13.39 5.94
N LEU A 42 -14.74 13.76 6.05
CA LEU A 42 -14.05 13.90 7.35
C LEU A 42 -14.75 14.91 8.28
N ASN A 43 -15.50 15.86 7.73
CA ASN A 43 -16.26 16.85 8.51
C ASN A 43 -17.50 16.24 9.18
N TYR A 44 -18.08 15.20 8.59
CA TYR A 44 -19.34 14.62 9.06
C TYR A 44 -19.15 13.31 9.80
N LEU A 45 -18.08 12.59 9.47
CA LEU A 45 -17.77 11.31 10.08
C LEU A 45 -17.15 11.55 11.44
N HIS A 46 -17.90 11.43 12.53
CA HIS A 46 -17.30 11.52 13.86
C HIS A 46 -16.50 10.27 14.26
N VAL A 47 -16.08 9.44 13.32
CA VAL A 47 -15.38 8.17 13.54
C VAL A 47 -14.02 8.20 12.84
N PRO A 48 -13.05 7.37 13.27
CA PRO A 48 -11.77 7.23 12.58
C PRO A 48 -11.93 6.87 11.12
N VAL A 49 -11.17 7.54 10.26
CA VAL A 49 -11.03 7.19 8.85
C VAL A 49 -9.63 6.62 8.61
N VAL A 50 -9.60 5.46 7.97
CA VAL A 50 -8.36 4.78 7.56
C VAL A 50 -8.31 4.72 6.04
N LEU A 51 -7.15 5.05 5.46
CA LEU A 51 -6.92 4.98 4.01
C LEU A 51 -5.72 4.07 3.69
N PRO A 52 -5.82 3.12 2.75
CA PRO A 52 -4.67 2.42 2.24
C PRO A 52 -3.77 3.36 1.47
N VAL A 53 -2.48 3.28 1.76
CA VAL A 53 -1.43 3.93 1.00
C VAL A 53 -0.47 2.89 0.46
N TYR A 54 -0.29 3.01 -0.84
CA TYR A 54 0.51 2.16 -1.70
C TYR A 54 1.79 2.91 -2.09
N THR A 55 2.86 2.16 -2.34
CA THR A 55 4.11 2.69 -2.87
C THR A 55 3.95 3.06 -4.33
N ALA A 56 3.94 4.36 -4.61
CA ALA A 56 3.99 4.85 -5.98
C ALA A 56 5.43 5.13 -6.39
N ARG A 57 6.13 4.10 -6.90
CA ARG A 57 7.23 4.34 -7.84
C ARG A 57 6.63 4.23 -9.24
N GLY A 58 6.38 5.37 -9.86
CA GLY A 58 5.62 5.53 -11.11
C GLY A 58 4.39 6.42 -10.90
N GLY A 59 4.12 7.35 -11.83
CA GLY A 59 2.90 8.19 -11.82
C GLY A 59 3.11 9.70 -11.62
N ASN A 60 4.32 10.23 -11.90
CA ASN A 60 4.65 11.67 -11.81
C ASN A 60 4.29 12.30 -10.45
N GLY A 61 4.44 11.54 -9.35
CA GLY A 61 4.16 12.02 -8.00
C GLY A 61 2.66 12.21 -7.67
N ARG A 62 1.71 11.78 -8.52
CA ARG A 62 0.27 11.94 -8.24
C ARG A 62 -0.16 11.30 -6.92
N ILE A 63 0.25 10.06 -6.66
CA ILE A 63 -0.11 9.33 -5.45
C ILE A 63 0.55 9.97 -4.21
N ILE A 64 1.81 10.41 -4.31
CA ILE A 64 2.50 11.13 -3.23
C ILE A 64 1.76 12.44 -2.92
N ASN A 65 1.40 13.22 -3.96
CA ASN A 65 0.64 14.46 -3.80
C ASN A 65 -0.76 14.19 -3.20
N GLY A 66 -1.42 13.11 -3.60
CA GLY A 66 -2.69 12.66 -3.02
C GLY A 66 -2.55 12.35 -1.54
N MET A 67 -1.56 11.53 -1.18
CA MET A 67 -1.24 11.19 0.22
C MET A 67 -0.97 12.45 1.04
N LEU A 68 -0.12 13.36 0.56
CA LEU A 68 0.23 14.59 1.29
C LEU A 68 -0.99 15.49 1.54
N ARG A 69 -1.94 15.55 0.60
CA ARG A 69 -3.21 16.28 0.79
C ARG A 69 -4.10 15.63 1.85
N TRP A 70 -4.18 14.30 1.84
CA TRP A 70 -4.86 13.56 2.90
C TRP A 70 -4.19 13.77 4.25
N TYR A 71 -2.86 13.70 4.32
CA TYR A 71 -2.10 13.94 5.55
C TYR A 71 -2.39 15.33 6.13
N ALA A 72 -2.42 16.37 5.28
CA ALA A 72 -2.78 17.73 5.70
C ALA A 72 -4.23 17.86 6.20
N SER A 73 -5.13 16.97 5.77
CA SER A 73 -6.56 17.01 6.10
C SER A 73 -6.96 16.07 7.24
N MET A 74 -6.11 15.08 7.57
CA MET A 74 -6.38 14.05 8.57
C MET A 74 -6.42 14.61 9.99
N ARG A 75 -7.40 14.16 10.76
CA ARG A 75 -7.54 14.47 12.19
C ARG A 75 -6.59 13.59 13.01
N ASN A 76 -6.40 13.94 14.27
CA ASN A 76 -5.52 13.21 15.21
C ASN A 76 -5.92 11.75 15.48
N PHE A 77 -7.13 11.35 15.08
CA PHE A 77 -7.67 10.00 15.22
C PHE A 77 -7.99 9.34 13.86
N ASP A 78 -7.44 9.88 12.78
CA ASP A 78 -7.41 9.21 11.47
C ASP A 78 -6.04 8.57 11.24
N GLY A 79 -5.92 7.73 10.22
CA GLY A 79 -4.63 7.11 9.90
C GLY A 79 -4.56 6.55 8.49
N PHE A 80 -3.35 6.18 8.10
CA PHE A 80 -3.07 5.45 6.89
C PHE A 80 -2.83 3.98 7.24
N MET A 81 -3.27 3.06 6.38
CA MET A 81 -2.83 1.67 6.42
C MET A 81 -1.88 1.39 5.26
N THR A 82 -0.88 0.55 5.48
CA THR A 82 0.04 0.12 4.42
C THR A 82 0.44 -1.34 4.61
N LEU A 83 0.99 -1.96 3.57
CA LEU A 83 1.27 -3.40 3.55
C LEU A 83 2.62 -3.75 4.21
N SER A 84 3.56 -2.81 4.22
CA SER A 84 4.95 -3.07 4.61
C SER A 84 5.66 -1.83 5.18
N GLN A 85 6.72 -2.06 5.95
CA GLN A 85 7.54 -1.00 6.55
C GLN A 85 8.22 -0.07 5.52
N PRO A 86 8.75 -0.57 4.38
CA PRO A 86 9.39 0.30 3.38
C PRO A 86 8.48 1.41 2.83
N THR A 87 7.17 1.19 2.78
CA THR A 87 6.21 2.23 2.41
C THR A 87 6.18 3.37 3.42
N ILE A 88 6.22 3.05 4.72
CA ILE A 88 6.30 4.04 5.79
C ILE A 88 7.62 4.78 5.68
N ASP A 89 8.73 4.07 5.49
CA ASP A 89 10.06 4.67 5.37
C ASP A 89 10.12 5.67 4.20
N LEU A 90 9.52 5.32 3.06
CA LEU A 90 9.37 6.22 1.91
C LEU A 90 8.57 7.49 2.29
N TYR A 91 7.37 7.33 2.85
CA TYR A 91 6.51 8.47 3.15
C TYR A 91 7.02 9.33 4.30
N SER A 92 7.76 8.75 5.24
CA SER A 92 8.44 9.44 6.34
C SER A 92 9.46 10.46 5.85
N THR A 93 9.92 10.35 4.60
CA THR A 93 10.79 11.38 3.99
C THR A 93 10.05 12.67 3.63
N PHE A 94 8.71 12.63 3.56
CA PHE A 94 7.87 13.77 3.15
C PHE A 94 7.00 14.35 4.27
N ILE A 95 6.82 13.64 5.38
CA ILE A 95 5.93 14.02 6.48
C ILE A 95 6.66 14.04 7.82
N HIS A 96 6.10 14.76 8.79
CA HIS A 96 6.68 14.87 10.14
C HIS A 96 6.25 13.75 11.08
N ASP A 97 4.99 13.30 11.03
CA ASP A 97 4.45 12.30 11.94
C ASP A 97 4.18 10.96 11.22
N PRO A 98 5.14 10.00 11.23
CA PRO A 98 4.93 8.68 10.67
C PRO A 98 4.01 7.80 11.54
N SER A 99 3.65 8.21 12.76
CA SER A 99 2.81 7.41 13.65
C SER A 99 1.35 7.30 13.19
N LEU A 100 0.97 8.06 12.17
CA LEU A 100 -0.31 7.94 11.46
C LEU A 100 -0.35 6.71 10.54
N PHE A 101 0.80 6.10 10.22
CA PHE A 101 0.86 4.92 9.37
C PHE A 101 0.77 3.64 10.21
N HIS A 102 -0.07 2.72 9.77
CA HIS A 102 -0.29 1.44 10.40
C HIS A 102 -0.04 0.31 9.41
N ILE A 103 0.77 -0.68 9.79
CA ILE A 103 1.03 -1.83 8.93
C ILE A 103 -0.11 -2.83 9.07
N VAL A 104 -0.81 -3.09 7.96
CA VAL A 104 -1.84 -4.11 7.82
C VAL A 104 -1.42 -4.97 6.62
N PRO A 105 -0.64 -6.06 6.84
CA PRO A 105 -0.13 -6.88 5.76
C PRO A 105 -1.27 -7.62 5.03
N CYS A 106 -1.07 -8.01 3.77
CA CYS A 106 -2.03 -8.93 3.14
C CYS A 106 -1.94 -10.33 3.74
N GLY A 107 -3.02 -11.09 3.57
CA GLY A 107 -3.13 -12.46 4.04
C GLY A 107 -3.08 -13.50 2.93
N VAL A 108 -2.86 -14.75 3.32
CA VAL A 108 -3.11 -15.94 2.50
C VAL A 108 -4.13 -16.85 3.18
N ASP A 109 -4.91 -17.56 2.38
CA ASP A 109 -5.80 -18.62 2.85
C ASP A 109 -4.97 -19.91 3.01
N THR A 110 -4.60 -20.23 4.24
CA THR A 110 -3.70 -21.35 4.56
C THR A 110 -4.41 -22.70 4.60
N GLU A 111 -5.74 -22.73 4.51
CA GLU A 111 -6.53 -23.95 4.34
C GLU A 111 -6.62 -24.31 2.86
N PHE A 112 -6.79 -23.30 2.01
CA PHE A 112 -6.77 -23.46 0.56
C PHE A 112 -5.36 -23.70 0.00
N PHE A 113 -4.38 -22.87 0.40
CA PHE A 113 -2.97 -23.07 0.10
C PHE A 113 -2.30 -23.79 1.27
N GLN A 114 -2.15 -25.10 1.12
CA GLN A 114 -1.50 -25.95 2.12
C GLN A 114 -0.53 -26.94 1.47
N PRO A 115 0.47 -27.42 2.22
CA PRO A 115 1.39 -28.43 1.73
C PRO A 115 0.68 -29.74 1.38
N LYS A 116 1.10 -30.35 0.28
CA LYS A 116 0.68 -31.67 -0.21
C LYS A 116 1.92 -32.51 -0.51
N ASP A 117 1.72 -33.81 -0.78
CA ASP A 117 2.80 -34.66 -1.26
C ASP A 117 3.31 -34.17 -2.63
N LYS A 118 4.59 -33.82 -2.69
CA LYS A 118 5.20 -33.24 -3.89
C LYS A 118 5.24 -34.21 -5.07
N LYS A 119 5.48 -35.50 -4.82
CA LYS A 119 5.57 -36.51 -5.89
C LYS A 119 4.19 -36.69 -6.53
N GLN A 120 3.16 -36.80 -5.70
CA GLN A 120 1.78 -36.85 -6.17
C GLN A 120 1.39 -35.56 -6.91
N ALA A 121 1.72 -34.38 -6.37
CA ALA A 121 1.44 -33.11 -7.02
C ALA A 121 2.11 -33.01 -8.41
N LYS A 122 3.38 -33.41 -8.53
CA LYS A 122 4.08 -33.46 -9.83
C LYS A 122 3.39 -34.41 -10.81
N GLN A 123 2.94 -35.57 -10.35
CA GLN A 123 2.24 -36.53 -11.21
C GLN A 123 0.90 -35.96 -11.71
N GLU A 124 0.09 -35.40 -10.81
CA GLU A 124 -1.19 -34.77 -11.17
C GLU A 124 -1.01 -33.59 -12.13
N VAL A 125 0.04 -32.77 -11.96
CA VAL A 125 0.37 -31.69 -12.90
C VAL A 125 0.86 -32.21 -14.25
N ALA A 126 1.67 -33.27 -14.27
CA ALA A 126 2.12 -33.92 -15.49
C ALA A 126 0.94 -34.47 -16.31
N GLU A 127 -0.03 -35.09 -15.66
CA GLU A 127 -1.27 -35.58 -16.27
C GLU A 127 -2.17 -34.42 -16.74
N LEU A 128 -2.33 -33.37 -15.92
CA LEU A 128 -3.15 -32.20 -16.24
C LEU A 128 -2.66 -31.45 -17.48
N LEU A 129 -1.35 -31.42 -17.70
CA LEU A 129 -0.71 -30.66 -18.78
C LEU A 129 -0.27 -31.53 -19.97
N ASP A 130 -0.41 -32.85 -19.88
CA ASP A 130 0.13 -33.83 -20.83
C ASP A 130 1.66 -33.68 -21.04
N LYS A 131 2.38 -33.63 -19.92
CA LYS A 131 3.84 -33.34 -19.86
C LYS A 131 4.55 -34.26 -18.87
N PRO A 132 4.97 -35.48 -19.29
CA PRO A 132 5.61 -36.44 -18.38
C PRO A 132 6.95 -35.97 -17.83
N GLU A 133 7.68 -35.10 -18.57
CA GLU A 133 8.96 -34.52 -18.18
C GLU A 133 8.93 -33.77 -16.82
N ILE A 134 7.74 -33.35 -16.37
CA ILE A 134 7.51 -32.73 -15.06
C ILE A 134 7.87 -33.67 -13.89
N THR A 135 7.69 -34.97 -14.07
CA THR A 135 8.03 -35.96 -13.03
C THR A 135 9.50 -36.36 -13.05
N GLU A 136 10.19 -36.14 -14.16
CA GLU A 136 11.56 -36.61 -14.41
C GLU A 136 12.62 -35.57 -14.04
N LYS A 137 12.28 -34.27 -14.12
CA LYS A 137 13.20 -33.16 -13.91
C LYS A 137 12.86 -32.33 -12.66
N PRO A 138 13.84 -31.62 -12.09
CA PRO A 138 13.55 -30.52 -11.18
C PRO A 138 12.64 -29.49 -11.86
N LEU A 139 11.63 -29.00 -11.13
CA LEU A 139 10.62 -28.09 -11.65
C LEU A 139 10.69 -26.75 -10.92
N VAL A 140 10.97 -25.68 -11.67
CA VAL A 140 10.93 -24.30 -11.16
C VAL A 140 9.68 -23.60 -11.68
N GLY A 141 8.88 -23.07 -10.75
CA GLY A 141 7.60 -22.46 -11.08
C GLY A 141 7.61 -20.93 -11.05
N TYR A 142 6.81 -20.33 -11.94
CA TYR A 142 6.45 -18.92 -11.95
C TYR A 142 4.94 -18.80 -12.09
N ILE A 143 4.29 -18.07 -11.18
CA ILE A 143 2.86 -17.80 -11.22
C ILE A 143 2.65 -16.30 -11.10
N SER A 144 2.37 -15.65 -12.21
CA SER A 144 2.00 -14.23 -12.29
C SER A 144 1.60 -13.88 -13.71
N ARG A 145 1.10 -12.67 -13.93
CA ARG A 145 0.97 -12.13 -15.29
C ARG A 145 2.35 -12.17 -15.96
N PHE A 146 2.41 -12.61 -17.22
CA PHE A 146 3.66 -12.79 -17.93
C PHE A 146 4.09 -11.47 -18.59
N GLN A 147 4.44 -10.51 -17.72
CA GLN A 147 4.74 -9.11 -18.07
C GLN A 147 6.14 -8.70 -17.61
N VAL A 148 6.66 -7.63 -18.19
CA VAL A 148 8.02 -7.13 -17.91
C VAL A 148 8.18 -6.79 -16.44
N GLU A 149 7.25 -6.05 -15.85
CA GLU A 149 7.32 -5.61 -14.46
C GLU A 149 7.32 -6.78 -13.46
N LYS A 150 6.72 -7.92 -13.85
CA LYS A 150 6.70 -9.15 -13.04
C LYS A 150 7.94 -10.03 -13.22
N GLY A 151 8.89 -9.60 -14.05
CA GLY A 151 10.15 -10.30 -14.26
C GLY A 151 10.08 -11.42 -15.28
N ALA A 152 9.07 -11.43 -16.16
CA ALA A 152 8.91 -12.49 -17.16
C ALA A 152 10.17 -12.67 -18.05
N GLY A 153 10.84 -11.57 -18.41
CA GLY A 153 12.13 -11.59 -19.12
C GLY A 153 13.21 -12.32 -18.34
N VAL A 154 13.42 -11.91 -17.09
CA VAL A 154 14.41 -12.52 -16.18
C VAL A 154 14.13 -14.01 -16.00
N PHE A 155 12.86 -14.40 -15.82
CA PHE A 155 12.50 -15.81 -15.69
C PHE A 155 12.85 -16.65 -16.93
N MET A 156 12.67 -16.11 -18.14
CA MET A 156 13.13 -16.77 -19.37
C MET A 156 14.65 -16.85 -19.45
N ASP A 157 15.36 -15.81 -19.03
CA ASP A 157 16.83 -15.80 -19.05
C ASP A 157 17.40 -16.83 -18.07
N VAL A 158 16.82 -16.95 -16.87
CA VAL A 158 17.15 -18.03 -15.91
C VAL A 158 16.92 -19.41 -16.54
N ALA A 159 15.81 -19.61 -17.25
CA ALA A 159 15.54 -20.87 -17.93
C ALA A 159 16.60 -21.20 -19.01
N ARG A 160 17.07 -20.21 -19.77
CA ARG A 160 18.16 -20.40 -20.75
C ARG A 160 19.49 -20.78 -20.11
N LEU A 161 19.76 -20.28 -18.90
CA LEU A 161 20.98 -20.56 -18.16
C LEU A 161 20.99 -21.98 -17.54
N MET A 162 19.83 -22.61 -17.38
CA MET A 162 19.65 -23.90 -16.70
C MET A 162 18.91 -24.93 -17.58
N PRO A 163 19.47 -25.35 -18.73
CA PRO A 163 18.79 -26.23 -19.70
C PRO A 163 18.42 -27.62 -19.16
N GLU A 164 19.07 -28.08 -18.08
CA GLU A 164 18.79 -29.34 -17.39
C GLU A 164 17.53 -29.29 -16.50
N VAL A 165 17.09 -28.09 -16.11
CA VAL A 165 15.93 -27.86 -15.25
C VAL A 165 14.69 -27.54 -16.11
N LEU A 166 13.53 -28.03 -15.69
CA LEU A 166 12.26 -27.69 -16.32
C LEU A 166 11.64 -26.47 -15.62
N PHE A 167 11.17 -25.52 -16.41
CA PHE A 167 10.50 -24.32 -15.93
C PHE A 167 9.02 -24.34 -16.34
N LEU A 168 8.15 -23.85 -15.45
CA LEU A 168 6.72 -23.74 -15.73
C LEU A 168 6.23 -22.35 -15.36
N ALA A 169 5.67 -21.64 -16.34
CA ALA A 169 5.03 -20.34 -16.16
C ALA A 169 3.51 -20.46 -16.31
N ALA A 170 2.76 -20.06 -15.28
CA ALA A 170 1.31 -19.95 -15.32
C ALA A 170 0.86 -18.48 -15.15
N GLY A 171 0.09 -18.00 -16.12
CA GLY A 171 -0.48 -16.66 -16.15
C GLY A 171 -0.81 -16.20 -17.56
N PRO A 172 -1.61 -15.15 -17.72
CA PRO A 172 -1.88 -14.58 -19.03
C PRO A 172 -0.67 -13.80 -19.54
N ILE A 173 -0.44 -13.89 -20.85
CA ILE A 173 0.46 -13.00 -21.60
C ILE A 173 -0.29 -11.71 -21.93
N GLU A 174 0.41 -10.59 -21.90
CA GLU A 174 -0.11 -9.29 -22.33
C GLU A 174 -0.55 -9.32 -23.80
N GLU A 175 -1.68 -8.69 -24.12
CA GLU A 175 -2.19 -8.64 -25.49
C GLU A 175 -1.15 -8.08 -26.46
N ASN A 176 -1.02 -8.69 -27.64
CA ASN A 176 -0.05 -8.33 -28.69
C ASN A 176 1.43 -8.56 -28.33
N ARG A 177 1.72 -9.29 -27.25
CA ARG A 177 3.08 -9.67 -26.90
C ARG A 177 3.39 -11.09 -27.33
N HIS A 178 4.46 -11.26 -28.08
CA HIS A 178 4.99 -12.56 -28.46
C HIS A 178 6.32 -12.78 -27.77
N TYR A 179 6.47 -13.95 -27.15
CA TYR A 179 7.69 -14.36 -26.47
C TYR A 179 8.26 -15.59 -27.18
N ASP A 180 9.59 -15.61 -27.31
CA ASP A 180 10.33 -16.78 -27.73
C ASP A 180 10.74 -17.56 -26.48
N PHE A 181 9.93 -18.55 -26.13
CA PHE A 181 10.12 -19.36 -24.92
C PHE A 181 11.29 -20.34 -25.12
N PRO A 182 12.21 -20.45 -24.16
CA PRO A 182 13.22 -21.52 -24.15
C PRO A 182 12.57 -22.90 -24.21
N GLU A 183 13.26 -23.89 -24.80
CA GLU A 183 12.72 -25.25 -24.96
C GLU A 183 12.37 -25.93 -23.63
N ASN A 184 13.06 -25.57 -22.55
CA ASN A 184 12.82 -26.07 -21.20
C ASN A 184 11.82 -25.22 -20.39
N LEU A 185 11.10 -24.28 -21.02
CA LEU A 185 10.08 -23.45 -20.37
C LEU A 185 8.69 -23.73 -20.92
N LEU A 186 7.81 -24.27 -20.07
CA LEU A 186 6.42 -24.53 -20.36
C LEU A 186 5.54 -23.35 -19.91
N HIS A 187 5.00 -22.59 -20.87
CA HIS A 187 3.99 -21.56 -20.57
C HIS A 187 2.57 -22.13 -20.72
N VAL A 188 1.83 -22.23 -19.62
CA VAL A 188 0.52 -22.91 -19.57
C VAL A 188 -0.68 -21.96 -19.58
N GLY A 189 -0.43 -20.66 -19.76
CA GLY A 189 -1.48 -19.63 -19.77
C GLY A 189 -2.13 -19.43 -18.40
N ARG A 190 -3.27 -18.74 -18.38
CA ARG A 190 -4.05 -18.52 -17.16
C ARG A 190 -4.67 -19.84 -16.69
N ARG A 191 -4.45 -20.18 -15.42
CA ARG A 191 -5.08 -21.34 -14.78
C ARG A 191 -6.19 -20.91 -13.81
N PRO A 192 -7.24 -21.73 -13.62
CA PRO A 192 -8.21 -21.55 -12.55
C PRO A 192 -7.54 -21.46 -11.18
N ARG A 193 -8.16 -20.71 -10.25
CA ARG A 193 -7.60 -20.48 -8.91
C ARG A 193 -7.45 -21.80 -8.15
N GLU A 194 -8.38 -22.72 -8.36
CA GLU A 194 -8.51 -24.03 -7.73
C GLU A 194 -7.30 -24.94 -8.04
N GLU A 195 -6.60 -24.69 -9.14
CA GLU A 195 -5.43 -25.46 -9.55
C GLU A 195 -4.11 -24.88 -9.04
N LEU A 196 -4.10 -23.63 -8.59
CA LEU A 196 -2.87 -22.98 -8.12
C LEU A 196 -2.21 -23.71 -6.95
N PRO A 197 -2.95 -24.19 -5.91
CA PRO A 197 -2.32 -24.98 -4.85
C PRO A 197 -1.63 -26.23 -5.37
N LEU A 198 -2.18 -26.88 -6.40
CA LEU A 198 -1.57 -28.05 -7.02
C LEU A 198 -0.26 -27.68 -7.72
N LEU A 199 -0.25 -26.59 -8.51
CA LEU A 199 0.96 -26.10 -9.19
C LEU A 199 2.06 -25.72 -8.19
N TYR A 200 1.74 -24.93 -7.16
CA TYR A 200 2.73 -24.54 -6.15
C TYR A 200 3.37 -25.76 -5.48
N ASN A 201 2.57 -26.79 -5.13
CA ASN A 201 3.07 -28.02 -4.51
C ASN A 201 3.92 -28.89 -5.44
N ALA A 202 3.72 -28.81 -6.76
CA ALA A 202 4.53 -29.54 -7.74
C ALA A 202 5.93 -28.90 -7.93
N PHE A 203 6.08 -27.61 -7.65
CA PHE A 203 7.36 -26.93 -7.80
C PHE A 203 8.39 -27.37 -6.76
N ASP A 204 9.63 -27.57 -7.19
CA ASP A 204 10.77 -27.71 -6.29
C ASP A 204 11.15 -26.37 -5.69
N VAL A 205 11.15 -25.32 -6.53
CA VAL A 205 11.43 -23.93 -6.17
C VAL A 205 10.43 -23.03 -6.88
N PHE A 206 9.94 -22.00 -6.20
CA PHE A 206 9.13 -20.95 -6.81
C PHE A 206 10.00 -19.73 -7.09
N CYS A 207 10.06 -19.27 -8.34
CA CYS A 207 10.86 -18.13 -8.75
C CYS A 207 9.95 -16.96 -9.11
N PHE A 208 10.10 -15.83 -8.42
CA PHE A 208 9.36 -14.61 -8.71
C PHE A 208 10.32 -13.42 -8.82
N PRO A 209 10.97 -13.24 -9.99
CA PRO A 209 11.99 -12.23 -10.22
C PRO A 209 11.38 -10.86 -10.57
N SER A 210 10.37 -10.41 -9.82
CA SER A 210 9.71 -9.13 -10.06
C SER A 210 10.72 -7.99 -10.11
N ILE A 211 10.67 -7.16 -11.16
CA ILE A 211 11.48 -5.93 -11.28
C ILE A 211 10.66 -4.68 -10.94
N ALA A 212 9.41 -4.87 -10.54
CA ALA A 212 8.52 -3.79 -10.18
C ALA A 212 8.80 -3.29 -8.76
N CYS A 213 9.22 -2.03 -8.65
CA CYS A 213 9.15 -1.30 -7.39
C CYS A 213 7.71 -1.14 -6.87
N SER A 214 6.70 -1.34 -7.73
CA SER A 214 5.28 -1.34 -7.37
C SER A 214 4.77 -2.71 -6.91
N GLU A 215 5.63 -3.73 -6.79
CA GLU A 215 5.28 -4.96 -6.11
C GLU A 215 5.39 -4.77 -4.60
N GLU A 216 4.24 -4.56 -3.96
CA GLU A 216 4.19 -4.02 -2.59
C GLU A 216 4.15 -5.09 -1.50
N PHE A 217 3.83 -6.32 -1.90
CA PHE A 217 3.76 -7.43 -0.96
C PHE A 217 4.25 -8.75 -1.57
N GLY A 218 3.87 -9.09 -2.81
CA GLY A 218 4.25 -10.39 -3.39
C GLY A 218 3.37 -11.54 -2.87
N LEU A 219 2.05 -11.41 -3.04
CA LEU A 219 1.07 -12.45 -2.66
C LEU A 219 1.40 -13.83 -3.23
N VAL A 220 1.91 -13.92 -4.45
CA VAL A 220 2.27 -15.19 -5.10
C VAL A 220 3.42 -15.91 -4.38
N ALA A 221 4.37 -15.15 -3.82
CA ALA A 221 5.41 -15.73 -2.97
C ALA A 221 4.83 -16.23 -1.65
N LEU A 222 3.88 -15.50 -1.07
CA LEU A 222 3.19 -15.93 0.15
C LEU A 222 2.34 -17.20 -0.08
N GLU A 223 1.68 -17.33 -1.23
CA GLU A 223 0.95 -18.54 -1.64
C GLU A 223 1.90 -19.74 -1.79
N ALA A 224 3.04 -19.55 -2.45
CA ALA A 224 4.07 -20.60 -2.55
C ALA A 224 4.57 -21.04 -1.17
N MET A 225 4.87 -20.07 -0.28
CA MET A 225 5.27 -20.32 1.09
C MET A 225 4.18 -21.09 1.87
N ALA A 226 2.91 -20.74 1.67
CA ALA A 226 1.79 -21.46 2.27
C ALA A 226 1.71 -22.91 1.79
N CYS A 227 2.06 -23.20 0.53
CA CYS A 227 2.19 -24.58 0.04
C CYS A 227 3.49 -25.29 0.48
N GLY A 228 4.37 -24.64 1.24
CA GLY A 228 5.67 -25.23 1.62
C GLY A 228 6.69 -25.25 0.47
N THR A 229 6.49 -24.41 -0.54
CA THR A 229 7.43 -24.25 -1.66
C THR A 229 8.33 -23.04 -1.39
N VAL A 230 9.64 -23.26 -1.49
CA VAL A 230 10.63 -22.21 -1.19
C VAL A 230 10.59 -21.13 -2.28
N PRO A 231 10.32 -19.86 -1.93
CA PRO A 231 10.36 -18.78 -2.88
C PRO A 231 11.80 -18.23 -3.04
N VAL A 232 12.16 -17.95 -4.28
CA VAL A 232 13.33 -17.14 -4.69
C VAL A 232 12.78 -15.86 -5.28
N VAL A 233 13.01 -14.74 -4.61
CA VAL A 233 12.43 -13.43 -4.96
C VAL A 233 13.52 -12.39 -5.09
N SER A 234 13.20 -11.31 -5.80
CA SER A 234 14.06 -10.14 -5.87
C SER A 234 14.07 -9.36 -4.55
N SER A 235 15.13 -8.60 -4.30
CA SER A 235 15.28 -7.79 -3.08
C SER A 235 14.44 -6.50 -3.08
N TYR A 236 13.43 -6.39 -3.94
CA TYR A 236 12.44 -5.32 -3.90
C TYR A 236 11.58 -5.42 -2.64
N ASP A 237 11.13 -4.26 -2.17
CA ASP A 237 10.59 -4.06 -0.83
C ASP A 237 9.43 -5.01 -0.46
N GLY A 238 8.46 -5.22 -1.36
CA GLY A 238 7.32 -6.10 -1.11
C GLY A 238 7.71 -7.57 -0.97
N PRO A 239 8.21 -8.23 -2.03
CA PRO A 239 8.59 -9.65 -1.97
C PRO A 239 9.60 -9.95 -0.85
N LYS A 240 10.59 -9.08 -0.65
CA LYS A 240 11.56 -9.19 0.45
C LYS A 240 10.89 -9.14 1.82
N TYR A 241 9.90 -8.27 2.03
CA TYR A 241 9.18 -8.15 3.29
C TYR A 241 8.34 -9.40 3.64
N VAL A 242 7.78 -10.05 2.61
CA VAL A 242 7.05 -11.32 2.78
C VAL A 242 8.00 -12.47 3.09
N VAL A 243 9.03 -12.65 2.25
CA VAL A 243 9.94 -13.80 2.31
C VAL A 243 10.89 -13.73 3.51
N LYS A 244 11.47 -12.55 3.79
CA LYS A 244 12.51 -12.35 4.82
C LYS A 244 13.60 -13.43 4.77
N ASP A 245 13.70 -14.22 5.83
CA ASP A 245 14.64 -15.31 6.03
C ASP A 245 14.04 -16.69 5.73
N ALA A 246 12.78 -16.73 5.29
CA ALA A 246 11.99 -17.93 5.00
C ALA A 246 11.98 -18.29 3.50
N GLY A 247 13.03 -17.89 2.78
CA GLY A 247 13.28 -18.17 1.37
C GLY A 247 14.59 -17.50 0.95
N VAL A 248 14.81 -17.33 -0.35
CA VAL A 248 16.01 -16.67 -0.88
C VAL A 248 15.63 -15.31 -1.46
N VAL A 249 16.36 -14.28 -1.03
CA VAL A 249 16.23 -12.92 -1.56
C VAL A 249 17.46 -12.60 -2.41
N VAL A 250 17.26 -12.47 -3.71
CA VAL A 250 18.31 -12.16 -4.68
C VAL A 250 18.45 -10.64 -4.81
N PRO A 251 19.67 -10.07 -4.69
CA PRO A 251 19.89 -8.64 -4.83
C PRO A 251 19.36 -8.08 -6.16
N ALA A 252 18.66 -6.96 -6.09
CA ALA A 252 18.30 -6.14 -7.25
C ALA A 252 19.08 -4.83 -7.21
N MET A 253 19.63 -4.41 -8.34
CA MET A 253 20.35 -3.13 -8.48
C MET A 253 19.34 -1.99 -8.48
N LEU A 254 19.11 -1.35 -7.33
CA LEU A 254 18.25 -0.17 -7.27
C LEU A 254 18.95 1.00 -7.96
N TYR A 255 18.43 1.45 -9.10
CA TYR A 255 18.84 2.75 -9.64
C TYR A 255 18.35 3.82 -8.67
N ASP A 256 19.30 4.51 -8.07
CA ASP A 256 19.05 5.52 -7.06
C ASP A 256 18.17 6.64 -7.68
N ARG A 257 17.01 6.89 -7.07
CA ARG A 257 16.18 8.10 -7.26
C ARG A 257 15.55 8.33 -8.63
N ASP A 258 14.83 7.36 -9.19
CA ASP A 258 13.85 7.72 -10.23
C ASP A 258 12.44 7.25 -9.87
N MET A 259 11.56 8.23 -9.60
CA MET A 259 10.16 8.03 -9.21
C MET A 259 9.28 7.50 -10.35
N THR A 260 9.85 7.17 -11.52
CA THR A 260 9.11 6.87 -12.76
C THR A 260 9.55 5.61 -13.49
N SER A 261 10.60 4.93 -13.06
CA SER A 261 11.23 3.88 -13.88
C SER A 261 10.95 2.49 -13.30
N LEU A 262 10.71 1.52 -14.19
CA LEU A 262 10.87 0.09 -13.89
C LEU A 262 12.21 -0.05 -13.17
N GLY A 263 12.14 -0.41 -11.89
CA GLY A 263 13.27 -0.32 -10.99
C GLY A 263 14.32 -1.31 -11.43
N GLY A 264 15.55 -0.83 -11.56
CA GLY A 264 16.75 -1.63 -11.42
C GLY A 264 17.04 -2.74 -12.43
N GLY A 265 18.28 -3.23 -12.38
CA GLY A 265 18.69 -4.45 -13.05
C GLY A 265 18.63 -5.63 -12.09
N ILE A 266 18.05 -6.75 -12.53
CA ILE A 266 18.24 -8.05 -11.90
C ILE A 266 19.14 -8.86 -12.83
N LEU A 267 20.15 -9.52 -12.27
CA LEU A 267 20.96 -10.49 -12.99
C LEU A 267 20.28 -11.84 -12.95
N ALA A 268 20.06 -12.45 -14.12
CA ALA A 268 19.46 -13.78 -14.21
C ALA A 268 20.41 -14.85 -13.65
N GLU A 269 21.71 -14.59 -13.71
CA GLU A 269 22.77 -15.43 -13.18
C GLU A 269 22.64 -15.62 -11.66
N ASP A 270 22.36 -14.54 -10.92
CA ASP A 270 22.19 -14.60 -9.46
C ASP A 270 20.96 -15.44 -9.07
N PHE A 271 19.88 -15.35 -9.86
CA PHE A 271 18.71 -16.21 -9.68
C PHE A 271 19.02 -17.68 -10.02
N ALA A 272 19.74 -17.93 -11.10
CA ALA A 272 20.13 -19.28 -11.51
C ALA A 272 21.03 -19.95 -10.46
N GLU A 273 22.01 -19.22 -9.91
CA GLU A 273 22.88 -19.70 -8.83
C GLU A 273 22.07 -20.04 -7.57
N ALA A 274 21.21 -19.14 -7.12
CA ALA A 274 20.35 -19.37 -5.96
C ALA A 274 19.41 -20.58 -6.14
N ILE A 275 18.84 -20.76 -7.33
CA ILE A 275 17.98 -21.91 -7.64
C ILE A 275 18.83 -23.19 -7.67
N ALA A 276 20.02 -23.17 -8.30
CA ALA A 276 20.90 -24.32 -8.37
C ALA A 276 21.33 -24.80 -6.97
N GLU A 277 21.67 -23.90 -6.06
CA GLU A 277 22.00 -24.23 -4.67
C GLU A 277 20.84 -24.94 -3.95
N LEU A 278 19.61 -24.43 -4.10
CA LEU A 278 18.40 -25.04 -3.53
C LEU A 278 18.08 -26.41 -4.14
N LEU A 279 18.38 -26.60 -5.43
CA LEU A 279 18.16 -27.89 -6.11
C LEU A 279 19.21 -28.94 -5.72
N GLN A 280 20.43 -28.52 -5.35
CA GLN A 280 21.51 -29.41 -4.93
C GLN A 280 21.43 -29.83 -3.45
N ASP A 281 20.91 -28.96 -2.57
CA ASP A 281 20.78 -29.24 -1.14
C ASP A 281 19.31 -29.42 -0.70
N ASP A 282 18.83 -30.65 -0.81
CA ASP A 282 17.50 -31.06 -0.35
C ASP A 282 17.27 -30.78 1.15
N THR A 283 18.32 -30.88 1.98
CA THR A 283 18.18 -30.66 3.43
C THR A 283 17.92 -29.20 3.74
N ASN A 284 18.68 -28.30 3.12
CA ASN A 284 18.48 -26.87 3.26
C ASN A 284 17.14 -26.44 2.66
N ARG A 285 16.77 -26.98 1.49
CA ARG A 285 15.47 -26.69 0.85
C ARG A 285 14.29 -27.08 1.74
N HIS A 286 14.32 -28.26 2.39
CA HIS A 286 13.26 -28.66 3.32
C HIS A 286 13.19 -27.75 4.56
N LYS A 287 14.34 -27.36 5.14
CA LYS A 287 14.36 -26.41 6.28
C LYS A 287 13.77 -25.05 5.90
N LEU A 288 14.10 -24.54 4.71
CA LEU A 288 13.52 -23.29 4.20
C LEU A 288 12.03 -23.44 3.93
N ALA A 289 11.57 -24.58 3.39
CA ALA A 289 10.16 -24.86 3.17
C ALA A 289 9.34 -24.86 4.48
N GLU A 290 9.87 -25.45 5.55
CA GLU A 290 9.24 -25.40 6.88
C GLU A 290 9.13 -23.98 7.42
N ARG A 291 10.21 -23.18 7.29
CA ARG A 291 10.20 -21.76 7.68
C ARG A 291 9.24 -20.95 6.84
N ALA A 292 9.18 -21.21 5.53
CA ALA A 292 8.25 -20.60 4.59
C ALA A 292 6.80 -20.84 5.04
N ARG A 293 6.44 -22.10 5.34
CA ARG A 293 5.11 -22.44 5.86
C ARG A 293 4.82 -21.75 7.18
N HIS A 294 5.75 -21.76 8.13
CA HIS A 294 5.57 -21.09 9.42
C HIS A 294 5.30 -19.59 9.23
N ARG A 295 6.08 -18.93 8.38
CA ARG A 295 5.89 -17.51 8.06
C ARG A 295 4.55 -17.24 7.39
N ALA A 296 4.10 -18.11 6.49
CA ALA A 296 2.79 -17.97 5.85
C ALA A 296 1.61 -18.10 6.84
N LEU A 297 1.74 -18.95 7.86
CA LEU A 297 0.75 -19.09 8.94
C LEU A 297 0.63 -17.85 9.84
N GLU A 298 1.65 -16.97 9.85
CA GLU A 298 1.58 -15.67 10.52
C GLU A 298 0.81 -14.62 9.68
N LEU A 299 0.86 -14.74 8.35
CA LEU A 299 0.32 -13.80 7.38
C LEU A 299 -1.00 -14.32 6.78
N THR A 300 -2.01 -14.57 7.62
CA THR A 300 -3.34 -15.01 7.18
C THR A 300 -4.30 -13.84 7.05
N TRP A 301 -5.37 -14.00 6.25
CA TRP A 301 -6.42 -12.99 6.14
C TRP A 301 -7.10 -12.69 7.49
N ASP A 302 -7.23 -13.69 8.36
CA ASP A 302 -7.74 -13.51 9.72
C ASP A 302 -6.83 -12.63 10.57
N ASN A 303 -5.51 -12.81 10.46
CA ASN A 303 -4.54 -11.97 11.18
C ASN A 303 -4.52 -10.55 10.62
N SER A 304 -4.61 -10.38 9.30
CA SER A 304 -4.77 -9.07 8.66
C SER A 304 -6.04 -8.35 9.14
N ALA A 305 -7.17 -9.06 9.22
CA ALA A 305 -8.42 -8.51 9.74
C ALA A 305 -8.30 -8.09 11.21
N LYS A 306 -7.68 -8.93 12.06
CA LYS A 306 -7.39 -8.58 13.46
C LYS A 306 -6.51 -7.32 13.57
N CYS A 307 -5.48 -7.21 12.73
CA CYS A 307 -4.61 -6.03 12.69
C CYS A 307 -5.41 -4.77 12.33
N LEU A 308 -6.24 -4.84 11.29
CA LEU A 308 -7.09 -3.71 10.88
C LEU A 308 -8.09 -3.31 11.99
N LEU A 309 -8.72 -4.28 12.65
CA LEU A 309 -9.60 -4.00 13.79
C LEU A 309 -8.85 -3.33 14.95
N GLN A 310 -7.63 -3.77 15.24
CA GLN A 310 -6.78 -3.15 16.26
C GLN A 310 -6.43 -1.70 15.90
N VAL A 311 -6.19 -1.39 14.62
CA VAL A 311 -5.98 -0.01 14.15
C VAL A 311 -7.19 0.86 14.50
N PHE A 312 -8.39 0.44 14.12
CA PHE A 312 -9.62 1.19 14.45
C PHE A 312 -9.84 1.32 15.96
N GLN A 313 -9.57 0.29 16.76
CA GLN A 313 -9.67 0.36 18.21
C GLN A 313 -8.70 1.40 18.80
N ASN A 314 -7.44 1.41 18.34
CA ASN A 314 -6.43 2.37 18.78
C ASN A 314 -6.81 3.80 18.40
N LEU A 315 -7.30 4.01 17.18
CA LEU A 315 -7.76 5.32 16.72
C LEU A 315 -8.99 5.80 17.51
N ASN A 316 -9.92 4.91 17.86
CA ASN A 316 -11.05 5.25 18.74
C ASN A 316 -10.62 5.60 20.17
N VAL A 317 -9.54 5.02 20.69
CA VAL A 317 -8.92 5.48 21.95
C VAL A 317 -8.37 6.89 21.77
N LYS A 318 -7.59 7.16 20.71
CA LYS A 318 -7.07 8.52 20.41
C LYS A 318 -8.21 9.55 20.32
N LYS A 319 -9.29 9.22 19.61
CA LYS A 319 -10.49 10.07 19.50
C LYS A 319 -11.08 10.43 20.86
N ARG A 320 -11.24 9.44 21.75
CA ARG A 320 -11.79 9.68 23.10
C ARG A 320 -10.89 10.59 23.95
N LEU A 321 -9.57 10.47 23.79
CA LEU A 321 -8.59 11.29 24.51
C LEU A 321 -8.48 12.72 23.95
N ALA A 322 -8.62 12.88 22.63
CA ALA A 322 -8.51 14.18 21.96
C ALA A 322 -9.69 15.14 22.23
N GLY A 323 -10.83 14.65 22.75
CA GLY A 323 -12.03 15.46 22.96
C GLY A 323 -12.61 16.04 21.65
N GLN A 324 -13.46 17.07 21.75
CA GLN A 324 -13.99 17.82 20.59
C GLN A 324 -12.99 18.90 20.11
N GLN A 325 -11.74 18.52 19.80
CA GLN A 325 -10.87 19.45 19.07
C GLN A 325 -11.43 19.65 17.64
N VAL A 326 -11.79 20.88 17.27
CA VAL A 326 -12.14 21.20 15.87
C VAL A 326 -10.87 21.25 15.06
N HIS A 327 -10.82 20.39 14.06
CA HIS A 327 -9.78 20.37 13.05
C HIS A 327 -10.19 21.27 11.89
N MET A 328 -9.38 22.30 11.59
CA MET A 328 -9.57 23.17 10.43
C MET A 328 -8.47 22.88 9.42
N PRO A 329 -8.77 22.24 8.28
CA PRO A 329 -7.76 22.00 7.26
C PRO A 329 -7.39 23.34 6.60
N ILE A 330 -6.13 23.74 6.73
CA ILE A 330 -5.58 24.98 6.16
C ILE A 330 -4.76 24.63 4.92
N GLY A 331 -5.11 25.21 3.77
CA GLY A 331 -4.33 25.17 2.55
C GLY A 331 -3.50 26.43 2.38
N PHE A 332 -2.30 26.32 1.82
CA PHE A 332 -1.45 27.46 1.48
C PHE A 332 -1.24 27.53 -0.03
N GLY A 333 -1.25 28.73 -0.59
CA GLY A 333 -1.11 28.94 -2.03
C GLY A 333 -0.65 30.35 -2.37
N ARG A 334 -0.68 30.66 -3.67
CA ARG A 334 -0.44 32.01 -4.20
C ARG A 334 -1.68 32.47 -4.95
N ASN A 335 -2.08 33.71 -4.72
CA ASN A 335 -3.15 34.35 -5.49
C ASN A 335 -2.52 35.35 -6.47
N GLU A 336 -2.93 35.30 -7.74
CA GLU A 336 -2.55 36.31 -8.73
C GLU A 336 -3.51 37.49 -8.61
N ASN A 337 -2.96 38.66 -8.32
CA ASN A 337 -3.68 39.91 -8.34
C ASN A 337 -3.94 40.36 -9.79
N ILE A 338 -4.90 41.26 -9.98
CA ILE A 338 -5.28 41.79 -11.30
C ILE A 338 -4.10 42.49 -12.00
N ASP A 339 -3.12 42.98 -11.23
CA ASP A 339 -1.88 43.60 -11.71
C ASP A 339 -0.76 42.60 -12.04
N GLY A 340 -1.01 41.29 -11.93
CA GLY A 340 -0.04 40.22 -12.15
C GLY A 340 0.93 39.99 -10.98
N SER A 341 0.80 40.72 -9.88
CA SER A 341 1.56 40.43 -8.66
C SER A 341 1.03 39.17 -7.97
N THR A 342 1.91 38.35 -7.41
CA THR A 342 1.52 37.16 -6.63
C THR A 342 1.72 37.41 -5.15
N GLN A 343 0.69 37.14 -4.34
CA GLN A 343 0.81 37.19 -2.88
C GLN A 343 0.53 35.81 -2.28
N PRO A 344 1.33 35.38 -1.28
CA PRO A 344 1.04 34.17 -0.54
C PRO A 344 -0.25 34.36 0.25
N LYS A 345 -1.07 33.30 0.30
CA LYS A 345 -2.30 33.26 1.08
C LYS A 345 -2.46 31.92 1.77
N ALA A 346 -3.11 31.96 2.93
CA ALA A 346 -3.68 30.78 3.54
C ALA A 346 -5.19 30.78 3.32
N MET A 347 -5.76 29.59 3.21
CA MET A 347 -7.16 29.39 2.94
C MET A 347 -7.65 28.29 3.86
N ILE A 348 -8.73 28.56 4.59
CA ILE A 348 -9.42 27.48 5.28
C ILE A 348 -10.14 26.69 4.20
N ILE A 349 -9.68 25.46 4.01
CA ILE A 349 -10.32 24.52 3.11
C ILE A 349 -11.61 24.10 3.83
N ASN A 350 -12.76 24.35 3.19
CA ASN A 350 -14.03 23.75 3.61
C ASN A 350 -14.55 24.20 5.00
N ALA A 351 -14.49 25.51 5.29
CA ALA A 351 -15.16 26.11 6.45
C ALA A 351 -16.70 26.13 6.26
N THR A 352 -17.46 25.68 7.25
CA THR A 352 -18.93 25.79 7.25
C THR A 352 -19.39 26.70 8.38
N ARG A 353 -20.41 27.52 8.14
CA ARG A 353 -20.97 28.46 9.14
C ARG A 353 -21.90 27.77 10.13
N GLU A 354 -22.52 26.67 9.70
CA GLU A 354 -23.30 25.71 10.46
C GLU A 354 -23.23 24.39 9.67
N ASN A 355 -23.24 23.25 10.34
CA ASN A 355 -23.03 21.86 9.85
C ASN A 355 -23.84 21.35 8.62
N ASN A 356 -24.36 22.18 7.70
CA ASN A 356 -25.34 21.76 6.68
C ASN A 356 -25.05 22.08 5.20
N MET A 357 -23.85 22.51 4.78
CA MET A 357 -23.39 22.40 3.39
C MET A 357 -21.96 22.92 3.20
N PRO A 358 -21.16 22.37 2.24
CA PRO A 358 -20.07 23.12 1.65
C PRO A 358 -20.69 24.21 0.78
N LEU A 359 -20.23 25.45 0.92
CA LEU A 359 -20.21 26.31 -0.24
C LEU A 359 -19.20 25.66 -1.19
N THR A 360 -19.69 24.91 -2.17
CA THR A 360 -18.88 24.50 -3.32
C THR A 360 -18.32 25.79 -3.93
N GLY A 361 -17.07 26.12 -3.60
CA GLY A 361 -16.35 27.26 -4.16
C GLY A 361 -16.03 28.45 -3.24
N THR A 362 -16.19 28.40 -1.91
CA THR A 362 -15.62 29.47 -1.05
C THR A 362 -14.46 28.98 -0.21
N LEU A 363 -13.26 29.27 -0.70
CA LEU A 363 -12.04 29.34 0.10
C LEU A 363 -12.21 30.52 1.05
N TYR A 364 -12.13 30.30 2.37
CA TYR A 364 -12.09 31.42 3.31
C TYR A 364 -10.64 31.90 3.39
N ASP A 365 -10.36 32.98 2.68
CA ASP A 365 -9.04 33.60 2.67
C ASP A 365 -8.72 34.15 4.06
N ILE A 366 -7.57 33.73 4.57
CA ILE A 366 -6.96 34.24 5.79
C ILE A 366 -5.53 34.65 5.50
N SER A 367 -4.96 35.47 6.38
CA SER A 367 -3.53 35.76 6.31
C SER A 367 -2.72 34.48 6.51
N VAL A 368 -1.49 34.45 6.00
CA VAL A 368 -0.60 33.28 6.15
C VAL A 368 -0.35 33.01 7.64
N GLU A 369 -0.23 34.07 8.42
CA GLU A 369 0.02 34.09 9.86
C GLU A 369 -1.17 33.51 10.63
N GLU A 370 -2.41 33.91 10.29
CA GLU A 370 -3.62 33.27 10.83
C GLU A 370 -3.70 31.79 10.43
N GLY A 371 -3.32 31.44 9.20
CA GLY A 371 -3.30 30.05 8.74
C GLY A 371 -2.29 29.18 9.48
N VAL A 372 -1.10 29.71 9.74
CA VAL A 372 -0.08 29.07 10.57
C VAL A 372 -0.58 28.91 12.00
N ALA A 373 -1.13 29.97 12.59
CA ALA A 373 -1.68 29.94 13.94
C ALA A 373 -2.81 28.90 14.12
N LEU A 374 -3.75 28.84 13.17
CA LEU A 374 -4.81 27.84 13.16
C LEU A 374 -4.27 26.40 13.00
N SER A 375 -3.22 26.22 12.20
CA SER A 375 -2.57 24.92 12.04
C SER A 375 -1.89 24.45 13.33
N LEU A 376 -1.30 25.39 14.08
CA LEU A 376 -0.62 25.11 15.35
C LEU A 376 -1.58 24.79 16.50
N LEU A 377 -2.81 25.33 16.48
CA LEU A 377 -3.85 25.02 17.49
C LEU A 377 -4.14 23.52 17.64
N ARG A 378 -3.79 22.71 16.64
CA ARG A 378 -3.91 21.25 16.69
C ARG A 378 -3.16 20.64 17.88
N ASN A 379 -1.97 21.14 18.16
CA ASN A 379 -1.05 20.58 19.16
C ASN A 379 -0.60 21.59 20.23
N HIS A 380 -0.97 22.86 20.06
CA HIS A 380 -0.48 23.97 20.87
C HIS A 380 -1.60 24.81 21.45
N ASN A 381 -1.34 25.43 22.59
CA ASN A 381 -2.28 26.34 23.24
C ASN A 381 -2.11 27.79 22.72
N MET A 382 -3.10 28.64 23.01
CA MET A 382 -3.09 30.03 22.52
C MET A 382 -1.87 30.86 22.95
N ARG A 383 -1.21 30.54 24.08
CA ARG A 383 0.01 31.26 24.51
C ARG A 383 1.22 30.83 23.69
N GLU A 384 1.32 29.55 23.35
CA GLU A 384 2.38 29.04 22.48
C GLU A 384 2.27 29.64 21.08
N ILE A 385 1.05 29.81 20.59
CA ILE A 385 0.78 30.46 19.30
C ILE A 385 1.14 31.94 19.34
N GLU A 386 0.83 32.64 20.43
CA GLU A 386 1.22 34.04 20.62
C GLU A 386 2.74 34.22 20.52
N VAL A 387 3.53 33.30 21.08
CA VAL A 387 4.99 33.32 20.94
C VAL A 387 5.43 33.16 19.48
N VAL A 388 4.85 32.21 18.75
CA VAL A 388 5.18 32.01 17.32
C VAL A 388 4.78 33.22 16.48
N LEU A 389 3.60 33.80 16.72
CA LEU A 389 3.15 34.99 16.00
C LEU A 389 4.04 36.20 16.29
N SER A 390 4.51 36.34 17.54
CA SER A 390 5.42 37.41 17.93
C SER A 390 6.76 37.34 17.18
N ASP A 391 7.27 36.13 16.96
CA ASP A 391 8.48 35.88 16.18
C ASP A 391 8.26 36.14 14.67
N LEU A 392 7.07 35.81 14.14
CA LEU A 392 6.75 35.97 12.71
C LEU A 392 6.46 37.42 12.29
N LEU A 393 5.78 38.19 13.15
CA LEU A 393 5.27 39.52 12.79
C LEU A 393 6.16 40.66 13.26
N GLU A 394 7.03 40.43 14.26
CA GLU A 394 7.91 41.44 14.87
C GLU A 394 7.17 42.74 15.32
N ASP A 395 5.84 42.69 15.51
CA ASP A 395 4.96 43.79 15.89
C ASP A 395 3.85 43.31 16.85
N ASP A 396 3.93 43.75 18.11
CA ASP A 396 3.03 43.36 19.19
C ASP A 396 1.56 43.75 18.93
N ASP A 397 1.31 44.88 18.24
CA ASP A 397 -0.06 45.33 17.94
C ASP A 397 -0.68 44.45 16.84
N ALA A 398 0.11 44.07 15.82
CA ALA A 398 -0.31 43.14 14.78
C ALA A 398 -0.60 41.74 15.35
N VAL A 399 0.26 41.23 16.23
CA VAL A 399 0.05 39.95 16.92
C VAL A 399 -1.27 39.95 17.68
N LYS A 400 -1.57 41.02 18.42
CA LYS A 400 -2.80 41.15 19.17
C LYS A 400 -4.04 41.19 18.27
N GLU A 401 -3.98 41.89 17.13
CA GLU A 401 -5.05 41.92 16.14
C GLU A 401 -5.35 40.51 15.61
N HIS A 402 -4.33 39.77 15.20
CA HIS A 402 -4.49 38.40 14.71
C HIS A 402 -5.05 37.47 15.79
N LEU A 403 -4.56 37.55 17.04
CA LEU A 403 -5.08 36.75 18.15
C LEU A 403 -6.56 37.05 18.46
N ASP A 404 -6.97 38.32 18.41
CA ASP A 404 -8.36 38.70 18.65
C ASP A 404 -9.28 38.23 17.50
N ARG A 405 -8.81 38.31 16.24
CA ARG A 405 -9.52 37.73 15.08
C ARG A 405 -9.66 36.22 15.22
N LEU A 406 -8.60 35.50 15.60
CA LEU A 406 -8.63 34.05 15.81
C LEU A 406 -9.59 33.66 16.94
N ARG A 407 -9.60 34.38 18.06
CA ARG A 407 -10.55 34.15 19.16
C ARG A 407 -11.98 34.41 18.74
N GLY A 408 -12.23 35.49 17.99
CA GLY A 408 -13.53 35.80 17.42
C GLY A 408 -14.01 34.72 16.45
N PHE A 409 -13.11 34.23 15.61
CA PHE A 409 -13.36 33.16 14.65
C PHE A 409 -13.68 31.82 15.35
N MET A 410 -12.89 31.41 16.34
CA MET A 410 -13.20 30.21 17.13
C MET A 410 -14.56 30.32 17.83
N ARG A 411 -14.87 31.45 18.49
CA ARG A 411 -16.19 31.67 19.12
C ARG A 411 -17.37 31.64 18.14
N ALA A 412 -17.14 31.82 16.85
CA ALA A 412 -18.19 31.73 15.83
C ALA A 412 -18.41 30.29 15.35
N LEU A 413 -17.42 29.41 15.51
CA LEU A 413 -17.46 28.00 15.09
C LEU A 413 -17.90 27.04 16.20
N PHE A 414 -17.72 27.44 17.47
CA PHE A 414 -18.04 26.70 18.68
C PHE A 414 -19.03 27.47 19.54
#